data_AF-A0A9Q0S476-F1
#
_entry.id   AF-A0A9Q0S476-F1
#
_cell.length_a   1.000
_cell.length_b   1.000
_cell.length_c   1.000
_cell.angle_alpha   90.00
_cell.angle_beta   90.00
_cell.angle_gamma   90.00
#
_symmetry.space_group_name_H-M   'P 1'
#
loop_
_entity.id
_entity.type
_entity.pdbx_description
1 polymer ?
#
loop_
_entity_poly.entity_id
_entity_poly.type
_entity_poly.pdbx_seq_one_letter_code
_entity_poly.pdbx_strand_id
1 'polypeptide(L)'
;MGYYGSNITVGVGLHRLWSHHTFKTNRVVEFILAVMAAATLQGPVLSWASNHYKHHSFTDKEQDPHSPLKFSNKILGFLWSHIGWMIIDGSYKSIDRITMVKLGRNKILKWQLKYYWEIAIFMNSVVPMIIGYLLGGTLIAAYAGFLFIGIEIQESLKKLAEQLHSSIQLTEKSSEQLLKAASKKIKGSEEAIYRLYNKLDKQQYIDMTNLPVITEMSFEDALAELKEIVKKIEGGEESLESSINGFERGILLKEHCEKKLHDARLKIEKITKLNDTTVPKLGLLELAKNLGNISSACKAMGYSRDSYYRFQELTGEEALYEIRAEGNQ
;
A
#
# COMPACT_ATOMS: atom_id res chain seq x y z
N MET A 1 -8.94 -10.51 38.05
CA MET A 1 -10.25 -10.19 37.43
C MET A 1 -10.11 -9.71 35.97
N GLY A 2 -8.97 -9.13 35.55
CA GLY A 2 -8.78 -8.44 34.27
C GLY A 2 -9.02 -9.27 33.00
N TYR A 3 -8.30 -10.37 32.78
CA TYR A 3 -8.36 -11.10 31.50
C TYR A 3 -9.65 -11.91 31.28
N TYR A 4 -9.99 -12.83 32.20
CA TYR A 4 -11.16 -13.70 32.03
C TYR A 4 -12.48 -12.92 32.11
N GLY A 5 -12.57 -11.93 33.00
CA GLY A 5 -13.74 -11.06 33.11
C GLY A 5 -13.98 -10.26 31.82
N SER A 6 -12.91 -9.74 31.21
CA SER A 6 -12.98 -9.04 29.92
C SER A 6 -13.39 -9.97 28.79
N ASN A 7 -12.79 -11.16 28.68
CA ASN A 7 -13.15 -12.13 27.64
C ASN A 7 -14.59 -12.61 27.75
N ILE A 8 -15.07 -12.88 28.96
CA ILE A 8 -16.48 -13.20 29.21
C ILE A 8 -17.35 -12.03 28.77
N THR A 9 -17.00 -10.80 29.14
CA THR A 9 -17.81 -9.63 28.81
C THR A 9 -17.87 -9.36 27.30
N VAL A 10 -16.74 -9.49 26.61
CA VAL A 10 -16.68 -9.33 25.15
C VAL A 10 -17.44 -10.48 24.47
N GLY A 11 -17.12 -11.72 24.83
CA GLY A 11 -17.68 -12.90 24.17
C GLY A 11 -19.16 -13.16 24.48
N VAL A 12 -19.58 -12.98 25.72
CA VAL A 12 -20.96 -13.23 26.18
C VAL A 12 -21.81 -11.97 26.06
N GLY A 13 -21.30 -10.81 26.46
CA GLY A 13 -22.01 -9.54 26.43
C GLY A 13 -22.00 -8.90 25.04
N LEU A 14 -20.89 -8.24 24.69
CA LEU A 14 -20.75 -7.46 23.45
C LEU A 14 -21.13 -8.28 22.21
N HIS A 15 -20.55 -9.47 22.06
CA HIS A 15 -20.73 -10.31 20.90
C HIS A 15 -22.09 -11.05 20.90
N ARG A 16 -22.37 -11.89 21.89
CA ARG A 16 -23.51 -12.81 21.85
C ARG A 16 -24.84 -12.20 22.30
N LEU A 17 -24.83 -11.38 23.35
CA LEU A 17 -26.05 -10.79 23.92
C LEU A 17 -26.54 -9.60 23.09
N TRP A 18 -25.69 -8.60 22.85
CA TRP A 18 -26.13 -7.35 22.21
C TRP A 18 -25.97 -7.35 20.68
N SER A 19 -24.91 -7.94 20.13
CA SER A 19 -24.74 -7.99 18.68
C SER A 19 -25.47 -9.14 18.00
N HIS A 20 -25.47 -10.35 18.57
CA HIS A 20 -26.18 -11.48 17.94
C HIS A 20 -27.53 -11.83 18.57
N HIS A 21 -27.91 -11.20 19.69
CA HIS A 21 -29.19 -11.45 20.35
C HIS A 21 -29.49 -12.95 20.61
N THR A 22 -28.45 -13.73 20.90
CA THR A 22 -28.53 -15.20 21.02
C THR A 22 -29.30 -15.67 22.26
N PHE A 23 -29.39 -14.84 23.29
CA PHE A 23 -30.17 -15.11 24.51
C PHE A 23 -30.64 -13.79 25.14
N LYS A 24 -31.50 -13.90 26.16
CA LYS A 24 -31.97 -12.77 26.98
C LYS A 24 -31.46 -12.94 28.40
N THR A 25 -31.17 -11.83 29.08
CA THR A 25 -30.73 -11.81 30.48
C THR A 25 -31.70 -11.00 31.33
N ASN A 26 -31.58 -11.16 32.66
CA ASN A 26 -32.23 -10.25 33.59
C ASN A 26 -31.49 -8.90 33.62
N ARG A 27 -32.15 -7.85 34.13
CA ARG A 27 -31.60 -6.49 34.14
C ARG A 27 -30.34 -6.33 34.99
N VAL A 28 -30.17 -7.16 36.03
CA VAL A 28 -29.00 -7.09 36.93
C VAL A 28 -27.75 -7.60 36.20
N VAL A 29 -27.85 -8.76 35.57
CA VAL A 29 -26.77 -9.33 34.76
C VAL A 29 -26.43 -8.42 33.59
N GLU A 30 -27.45 -7.87 32.92
CA GLU A 30 -27.23 -6.90 31.83
C GLU A 30 -26.49 -5.65 32.30
N PHE A 31 -26.85 -5.11 33.47
CA PHE A 31 -26.17 -3.97 34.06
C PHE A 31 -24.70 -4.27 34.39
N ILE A 32 -24.44 -5.41 35.05
CA ILE A 32 -23.08 -5.83 35.39
C ILE A 32 -22.23 -5.97 34.12
N LEU A 33 -22.75 -6.65 33.09
CA LEU A 33 -22.05 -6.79 31.82
C LEU A 33 -21.81 -5.44 31.14
N ALA A 34 -22.76 -4.49 31.22
CA ALA A 34 -22.60 -3.17 30.62
C ALA A 34 -21.50 -2.34 31.29
N VAL A 35 -21.37 -2.44 32.63
CA VAL A 35 -20.29 -1.82 33.39
C VAL A 35 -18.96 -2.48 33.10
N MET A 36 -18.91 -3.82 33.10
CA MET A 36 -17.71 -4.56 32.74
C MET A 36 -17.28 -4.29 31.29
N ALA A 37 -18.22 -4.01 30.37
CA ALA A 37 -17.89 -3.72 28.98
C ALA A 37 -17.12 -2.41 28.86
N ALA A 38 -17.48 -1.39 29.65
CA ALA A 38 -16.72 -0.15 29.73
C ALA A 38 -15.30 -0.35 30.29
N ALA A 39 -15.10 -1.34 31.17
CA ALA A 39 -13.78 -1.71 31.66
C ALA A 39 -12.85 -2.21 30.55
N THR A 40 -13.39 -2.75 29.44
CA THR A 40 -12.58 -3.28 28.32
C THR A 40 -12.05 -2.21 27.36
N LEU A 41 -12.49 -0.95 27.50
CA LEU A 41 -12.10 0.18 26.65
C LEU A 41 -12.41 0.00 25.14
N GLN A 42 -13.28 -0.94 24.76
CA GLN A 42 -13.68 -1.17 23.36
C GLN A 42 -14.79 -0.25 22.86
N GLY A 43 -15.22 0.73 23.67
CA GLY A 43 -16.27 1.68 23.36
C GLY A 43 -17.63 1.36 24.00
N PRO A 44 -18.61 2.27 23.84
CA PRO A 44 -19.97 2.06 24.30
C PRO A 44 -20.61 0.84 23.64
N VAL A 45 -21.45 0.11 24.39
CA VAL A 45 -22.09 -1.14 23.92
C VAL A 45 -22.87 -0.92 22.62
N LEU A 46 -23.62 0.18 22.52
CA LEU A 46 -24.42 0.50 21.33
C LEU A 46 -23.54 0.78 20.11
N SER A 47 -22.41 1.46 20.29
CA SER A 47 -21.48 1.69 19.19
C SER A 47 -20.79 0.39 18.76
N TRP A 48 -20.32 -0.40 19.73
CA TRP A 48 -19.67 -1.68 19.46
C TRP A 48 -20.60 -2.61 18.66
N ALA A 49 -21.85 -2.76 19.10
CA ALA A 49 -22.83 -3.56 18.39
C ALA A 49 -23.08 -3.04 16.98
N SER A 50 -23.13 -1.72 16.80
CA SER A 50 -23.27 -1.10 15.49
C SER A 50 -22.11 -1.43 14.55
N ASN A 51 -20.88 -1.31 15.03
CA ASN A 51 -19.70 -1.60 14.25
C ASN A 51 -19.59 -3.10 13.93
N HIS A 52 -19.97 -3.96 14.87
CA HIS A 52 -20.05 -5.40 14.67
C HIS A 52 -21.08 -5.79 13.59
N TYR A 53 -22.24 -5.13 13.57
CA TYR A 53 -23.22 -5.32 12.50
C TYR A 53 -22.68 -4.90 11.14
N LYS A 54 -21.96 -3.77 11.05
CA LYS A 54 -21.32 -3.34 9.80
C LYS A 54 -20.28 -4.34 9.33
N HIS A 55 -19.42 -4.79 10.23
CA HIS A 55 -18.39 -5.77 9.92
C HIS A 55 -18.97 -7.05 9.33
N HIS A 56 -20.05 -7.60 9.90
CA HIS A 56 -20.73 -8.77 9.33
C HIS A 56 -21.49 -8.49 8.03
N SER A 57 -22.03 -7.28 7.85
CA SER A 57 -22.79 -6.93 6.65
C SER A 57 -21.89 -6.64 5.44
N PHE A 58 -20.69 -6.15 5.71
CA PHE A 58 -19.75 -5.66 4.71
C PHE A 58 -18.37 -6.31 4.82
N THR A 59 -18.29 -7.54 5.34
CA THR A 59 -17.01 -8.25 5.56
C THR A 59 -16.14 -8.21 4.31
N ASP A 60 -14.87 -7.83 4.49
CA ASP A 60 -13.86 -7.68 3.44
C ASP A 60 -14.18 -6.62 2.35
N LYS A 61 -15.16 -5.74 2.58
CA LYS A 61 -15.48 -4.60 1.71
C LYS A 61 -15.02 -3.29 2.32
N GLU A 62 -15.01 -2.25 1.50
CA GLU A 62 -14.61 -0.89 1.91
C GLU A 62 -15.47 -0.32 3.05
N GLN A 63 -16.72 -0.76 3.20
CA GLN A 63 -17.62 -0.30 4.28
C GLN A 63 -17.41 -1.02 5.62
N ASP A 64 -16.53 -2.02 5.71
CA ASP A 64 -16.17 -2.66 6.98
C ASP A 64 -15.23 -1.75 7.79
N PRO A 65 -15.65 -1.31 9.01
CA PRO A 65 -14.88 -0.37 9.81
C PRO A 65 -13.43 -0.80 10.08
N HIS A 66 -13.18 -2.09 10.22
CA HIS A 66 -11.88 -2.62 10.62
C HIS A 66 -11.33 -3.67 9.64
N SER A 67 -11.68 -3.56 8.36
CA SER A 67 -11.15 -4.45 7.33
C SER A 67 -9.61 -4.33 7.23
N PRO A 68 -8.88 -5.45 7.28
CA PRO A 68 -7.43 -5.46 7.06
C PRO A 68 -7.07 -5.14 5.59
N LEU A 69 -8.04 -5.18 4.67
CA LEU A 69 -7.85 -4.88 3.25
C LEU A 69 -7.99 -3.39 2.92
N LYS A 70 -8.26 -2.53 3.92
CA LYS A 70 -8.42 -1.08 3.70
C LYS A 70 -7.20 -0.45 3.04
N PHE A 71 -5.99 -0.94 3.33
CA PHE A 71 -4.75 -0.44 2.76
C PHE A 71 -4.07 -1.51 1.91
N SER A 72 -3.48 -1.10 0.79
CA SER A 72 -2.67 -1.99 -0.07
C SER A 72 -1.43 -2.54 0.66
N ASN A 73 -0.92 -1.79 1.65
CA ASN A 73 0.18 -2.22 2.50
C ASN A 73 -0.36 -3.10 3.65
N LYS A 74 0.10 -4.35 3.72
CA LYS A 74 -0.33 -5.35 4.72
C LYS A 74 -0.07 -4.92 6.17
N ILE A 75 1.02 -4.20 6.44
CA ILE A 75 1.35 -3.69 7.78
C ILE A 75 0.37 -2.59 8.18
N LEU A 76 0.08 -1.66 7.26
CA LEU A 76 -0.92 -0.62 7.49
C LEU A 76 -2.33 -1.20 7.65
N GLY A 77 -2.68 -2.21 6.86
CA GLY A 77 -3.94 -2.96 6.99
C GLY A 77 -4.06 -3.66 8.34
N PHE A 78 -3.00 -4.31 8.80
CA PHE A 78 -2.94 -4.93 10.12
C PHE A 78 -3.13 -3.88 11.23
N LEU A 79 -2.33 -2.81 11.24
CA LEU A 79 -2.44 -1.74 12.24
C LEU A 79 -3.82 -1.08 12.23
N TRP A 80 -4.41 -0.92 11.04
CA TRP A 80 -5.77 -0.40 10.89
C TRP A 80 -6.80 -1.30 11.56
N SER A 81 -6.83 -2.59 11.21
CA SER A 81 -7.78 -3.56 11.76
C SER A 81 -7.63 -3.77 13.27
N HIS A 82 -6.40 -3.62 13.79
CA HIS A 82 -6.10 -3.88 15.19
C HIS A 82 -6.43 -2.70 16.11
N ILE A 83 -6.07 -1.47 15.71
CA ILE A 83 -6.28 -0.28 16.57
C ILE A 83 -6.60 1.00 15.79
N GLY A 84 -6.14 1.13 14.54
CA GLY A 84 -6.24 2.38 13.78
C GLY A 84 -7.69 2.85 13.58
N TRP A 85 -8.61 1.92 13.33
CA TRP A 85 -10.03 2.23 13.13
C TRP A 85 -10.71 2.86 14.36
N MET A 86 -10.24 2.54 15.57
CA MET A 86 -10.77 3.07 16.82
C MET A 86 -10.30 4.50 17.09
N ILE A 87 -9.09 4.85 16.64
CA ILE A 87 -8.44 6.14 16.92
C ILE A 87 -8.86 7.20 15.89
N ILE A 88 -8.93 6.82 14.61
CA ILE A 88 -9.05 7.78 13.49
C ILE A 88 -10.51 8.08 13.15
N ASP A 89 -11.34 7.05 12.96
CA ASP A 89 -12.70 7.24 12.40
C ASP A 89 -13.73 7.69 13.45
N GLY A 90 -13.36 7.78 14.73
CA GLY A 90 -14.27 8.22 15.79
C GLY A 90 -15.58 7.41 15.82
N SER A 91 -15.52 6.13 15.43
CA SER A 91 -16.67 5.23 15.16
C SER A 91 -17.62 5.05 16.35
N TYR A 92 -17.23 5.54 17.53
CA TYR A 92 -18.06 5.68 18.72
C TYR A 92 -19.23 6.66 18.55
N LYS A 93 -19.13 7.62 17.64
CA LYS A 93 -20.13 8.69 17.47
C LYS A 93 -21.27 8.33 16.52
N SER A 94 -21.05 7.43 15.56
CA SER A 94 -22.07 7.06 14.58
C SER A 94 -22.68 5.69 14.90
N ILE A 95 -23.81 5.68 15.59
CA ILE A 95 -24.60 4.48 15.82
C ILE A 95 -25.60 4.33 14.68
N ASP A 96 -25.59 3.18 14.01
CA ASP A 96 -26.50 2.93 12.90
C ASP A 96 -27.95 2.87 13.36
N ARG A 97 -28.83 3.29 12.43
CA ARG A 97 -30.28 3.26 12.64
C ARG A 97 -30.76 1.87 13.04
N ILE A 98 -30.21 0.80 12.44
CA ILE A 98 -30.60 -0.59 12.74
C ILE A 98 -30.33 -0.91 14.22
N THR A 99 -29.14 -0.54 14.72
CA THR A 99 -28.75 -0.73 16.11
C THR A 99 -29.66 0.05 17.05
N MET A 100 -30.01 1.29 16.70
CA MET A 100 -30.93 2.11 17.49
C MET A 100 -32.35 1.54 17.54
N VAL A 101 -32.83 0.94 16.44
CA VAL A 101 -34.13 0.26 16.42
C VAL A 101 -34.13 -0.97 17.33
N LYS A 102 -33.06 -1.77 17.31
CA LYS A 102 -32.96 -3.02 18.09
C LYS A 102 -32.68 -2.78 19.58
N LEU A 103 -31.68 -1.96 19.89
CA LEU A 103 -31.13 -1.80 21.24
C LEU A 103 -31.43 -0.44 21.88
N GLY A 104 -31.82 0.57 21.10
CA GLY A 104 -31.99 1.95 21.59
C GLY A 104 -33.15 2.14 22.59
N ARG A 105 -34.03 1.14 22.74
CA ARG A 105 -35.07 1.13 23.78
C ARG A 105 -34.51 0.80 25.16
N ASN A 106 -33.34 0.16 25.25
CA ASN A 106 -32.75 -0.26 26.52
C ASN A 106 -32.21 0.96 27.31
N LYS A 107 -32.76 1.19 28.50
CA LYS A 107 -32.34 2.30 29.37
C LYS A 107 -30.92 2.13 29.91
N ILE A 108 -30.50 0.90 30.20
CA ILE A 108 -29.14 0.60 30.69
C ILE A 108 -28.12 0.97 29.62
N LEU A 109 -28.36 0.57 28.37
CA LEU A 109 -27.41 0.83 27.28
C LEU A 109 -27.33 2.31 26.91
N LYS A 110 -28.45 3.05 26.99
CA LYS A 110 -28.43 4.51 26.83
C LYS A 110 -27.70 5.21 27.97
N TRP A 111 -27.88 4.74 29.20
CA TRP A 111 -27.13 5.24 30.35
C TRP A 111 -25.62 4.98 30.19
N GLN A 112 -25.25 3.76 29.78
CA GLN A 112 -23.86 3.39 29.54
C GLN A 112 -23.24 4.21 28.40
N LEU A 113 -23.98 4.45 27.31
CA LEU A 113 -23.53 5.32 26.23
C LEU A 113 -23.29 6.76 26.70
N LYS A 114 -24.19 7.28 27.55
CA LYS A 114 -24.10 8.66 28.06
C LYS A 114 -22.90 8.86 28.99
N TYR A 115 -22.64 7.91 29.88
CA TYR A 115 -21.61 8.01 30.93
C TYR A 115 -20.41 7.09 30.67
N TYR A 116 -20.15 6.77 29.40
CA TYR A 116 -19.17 5.75 29.05
C TYR A 116 -17.79 6.04 29.63
N TRP A 117 -17.29 7.27 29.46
CA TRP A 117 -15.94 7.65 29.89
C TRP A 117 -15.82 7.69 31.40
N GLU A 118 -16.86 8.16 32.10
CA GLU A 118 -16.92 8.17 33.56
C GLU A 118 -16.88 6.75 34.12
N ILE A 119 -17.66 5.83 33.54
CA ILE A 119 -17.67 4.41 33.92
C ILE A 119 -16.30 3.78 33.59
N ALA A 120 -15.75 4.05 32.40
CA ALA A 120 -14.48 3.49 31.96
C ALA A 120 -13.31 3.94 32.86
N ILE A 121 -13.22 5.23 33.19
CA ILE A 121 -12.20 5.76 34.11
C ILE A 121 -12.39 5.17 35.50
N PHE A 122 -13.63 5.11 36.01
CA PHE A 122 -13.89 4.51 37.31
C PHE A 122 -13.44 3.04 37.39
N MET A 123 -13.82 2.24 36.38
CA MET A 123 -13.48 0.81 36.32
C MET A 123 -12.00 0.55 36.08
N ASN A 124 -11.30 1.43 35.37
CA ASN A 124 -9.87 1.30 35.05
C ASN A 124 -8.96 2.17 35.94
N SER A 125 -9.47 2.76 37.01
CA SER A 125 -8.60 3.52 37.93
C SER A 125 -9.01 3.29 39.36
N VAL A 126 -10.27 3.60 39.70
CA VAL A 126 -10.75 3.54 41.07
C VAL A 126 -10.91 2.10 41.56
N VAL A 127 -11.50 1.22 40.75
CA VAL A 127 -11.73 -0.18 41.15
C VAL A 127 -10.42 -0.93 41.41
N PRO A 128 -9.38 -0.86 40.55
CA PRO A 128 -8.10 -1.52 40.81
C PRO A 128 -7.36 -0.95 42.02
N MET A 129 -7.48 0.36 42.28
CA MET A 129 -6.95 0.97 43.51
C MET A 129 -7.62 0.44 44.77
N ILE A 130 -8.95 0.32 44.76
CA ILE A 130 -9.71 -0.24 45.88
C ILE A 130 -9.30 -1.68 46.12
N ILE A 131 -9.21 -2.50 45.06
CA ILE A 131 -8.79 -3.90 45.18
C ILE A 131 -7.37 -3.99 45.73
N GLY A 132 -6.43 -3.18 45.22
CA GLY A 132 -5.07 -3.13 45.71
C GLY A 132 -4.99 -2.75 47.19
N TYR A 133 -5.77 -1.75 47.62
CA TYR A 133 -5.86 -1.36 49.02
C TYR A 133 -6.44 -2.47 49.91
N LEU A 134 -7.54 -3.11 49.48
CA LEU A 134 -8.19 -4.18 50.26
C LEU A 134 -7.29 -5.40 50.43
N LEU A 135 -6.44 -5.71 49.44
CA LEU A 135 -5.52 -6.84 49.49
C LEU A 135 -4.25 -6.54 50.29
N GLY A 136 -3.70 -5.33 50.17
CA GLY A 136 -2.40 -4.99 50.76
C GLY A 136 -2.44 -4.04 51.97
N GLY A 137 -3.62 -3.54 52.35
CA GLY A 137 -3.85 -2.70 53.53
C GLY A 137 -3.17 -1.32 53.54
N THR A 138 -2.45 -0.96 52.47
CA THR A 138 -1.59 0.23 52.41
C THR A 138 -1.87 1.06 51.15
N LEU A 139 -1.57 2.36 51.22
CA LEU A 139 -1.69 3.25 50.05
C LEU A 139 -0.73 2.85 48.91
N ILE A 140 0.41 2.23 49.24
CA ILE A 140 1.35 1.67 48.25
C ILE A 140 0.69 0.52 47.49
N ALA A 141 -0.03 -0.37 48.18
CA ALA A 141 -0.75 -1.46 47.54
C ALA A 141 -1.92 -0.95 46.67
N ALA A 142 -2.58 0.14 47.09
CA ALA A 142 -3.59 0.81 46.27
C ALA A 142 -3.00 1.36 44.96
N TYR A 143 -1.86 2.04 45.05
CA TYR A 143 -1.14 2.56 43.88
C TYR A 143 -0.59 1.43 42.98
N ALA A 144 -0.10 0.34 43.57
CA ALA A 144 0.31 -0.85 42.83
C ALA A 144 -0.86 -1.48 42.07
N GLY A 145 -2.06 -1.50 42.65
CA GLY A 145 -3.30 -1.93 41.99
C GLY A 145 -3.66 -1.07 40.76
N PHE A 146 -3.45 0.25 40.84
CA PHE A 146 -3.59 1.15 39.69
C PHE A 146 -2.57 0.85 38.59
N LEU A 147 -1.29 0.69 38.95
CA LEU A 147 -0.20 0.45 38.02
C LEU A 147 -0.27 -0.93 37.33
N PHE A 148 -0.93 -1.92 37.94
CA PHE A 148 -1.09 -3.25 37.37
C PHE A 148 -1.82 -3.25 36.01
N ILE A 149 -2.67 -2.25 35.75
CA ILE A 149 -3.30 -2.04 34.43
C ILE A 149 -2.25 -1.68 33.37
N GLY A 150 -1.22 -0.91 33.76
CA GLY A 150 -0.10 -0.59 32.88
C GLY A 150 0.70 -1.81 32.45
N ILE A 151 0.85 -2.80 33.34
CA ILE A 151 1.54 -4.07 33.05
C ILE A 151 0.73 -4.90 32.04
N GLU A 152 -0.60 -5.00 32.19
CA GLU A 152 -1.45 -5.69 31.21
C GLU A 152 -1.39 -5.03 29.82
N ILE A 153 -1.29 -3.70 29.76
CA ILE A 153 -1.09 -2.95 28.51
C ILE A 153 0.29 -3.30 27.90
N GLN A 154 1.35 -3.32 28.71
CA GLN A 154 2.70 -3.68 28.21
C GLN A 154 2.75 -5.11 27.67
N GLU A 155 2.11 -6.06 28.35
CA GLU A 155 2.06 -7.44 27.91
C GLU A 155 1.23 -7.61 26.62
N SER A 156 0.16 -6.83 26.48
CA SER A 156 -0.64 -6.78 25.25
C SER A 156 0.13 -6.17 24.08
N LEU A 157 0.89 -5.09 24.31
CA LEU A 157 1.78 -4.49 23.32
C LEU A 157 2.90 -5.44 22.89
N LYS A 158 3.44 -6.23 23.84
CA LYS A 158 4.44 -7.25 23.54
C LYS A 158 3.89 -8.34 22.62
N LYS A 159 2.69 -8.86 22.92
CA LYS A 159 2.00 -9.83 22.05
C LYS A 159 1.70 -9.26 20.67
N LEU A 160 1.30 -7.99 20.60
CA LEU A 160 1.09 -7.30 19.33
C LEU A 160 2.39 -7.21 18.51
N ALA A 161 3.50 -6.88 19.15
CA ALA A 161 4.82 -6.84 18.50
C ALA A 161 5.24 -8.23 17.98
N GLU A 162 4.99 -9.29 18.75
CA GLU A 162 5.25 -10.68 18.33
C GLU A 162 4.38 -11.09 17.12
N GLN A 163 3.09 -10.74 17.14
CA GLN A 163 2.18 -11.00 16.02
C GLN A 163 2.58 -10.24 14.75
N LEU A 164 2.95 -8.96 14.89
CA LEU A 164 3.43 -8.16 13.79
C LEU A 164 4.72 -8.76 13.20
N HIS A 165 5.67 -9.17 14.05
CA HIS A 165 6.91 -9.80 13.63
C HIS A 165 6.64 -11.11 12.86
N SER A 166 5.73 -11.95 13.35
CA SER A 166 5.34 -13.18 12.65
C SER A 166 4.71 -12.92 11.27
N SER A 167 3.91 -11.85 11.15
CA SER A 167 3.25 -11.47 9.90
C SER A 167 4.24 -10.93 8.85
N ILE A 168 5.28 -10.21 9.32
CA ILE A 168 6.39 -9.75 8.49
C ILE A 168 7.18 -10.96 7.95
N GLN A 169 7.57 -11.90 8.82
CA GLN A 169 8.31 -13.10 8.40
C GLN A 169 7.54 -13.94 7.39
N LEU A 170 6.23 -14.11 7.57
CA LEU A 170 5.37 -14.82 6.62
C LEU A 170 5.34 -14.13 5.24
N THR A 171 5.32 -12.80 5.23
CA THR A 171 5.32 -12.00 4.00
C THR A 171 6.65 -12.08 3.25
N GLU A 172 7.78 -12.05 3.97
CA GLU A 172 9.12 -12.24 3.39
C GLU A 172 9.29 -13.64 2.82
N LYS A 173 8.91 -14.67 3.59
CA LYS A 173 9.00 -16.07 3.16
C LYS A 173 8.13 -16.35 1.93
N SER A 174 6.93 -15.78 1.87
CA SER A 174 6.06 -15.85 0.68
C SER A 174 6.70 -15.18 -0.54
N SER A 175 7.34 -14.02 -0.35
CA SER A 175 8.03 -13.30 -1.43
C SER A 175 9.23 -14.10 -1.96
N GLU A 176 10.03 -14.70 -1.08
CA GLU A 176 11.14 -15.58 -1.49
C GLU A 176 10.67 -16.82 -2.26
N GLN A 177 9.57 -17.45 -1.84
CA GLN A 177 9.03 -18.62 -2.53
C GLN A 177 8.56 -18.27 -3.93
N LEU A 178 7.92 -17.11 -4.10
CA LEU A 178 7.51 -16.61 -5.42
C LEU A 178 8.72 -16.31 -6.30
N LEU A 179 9.77 -15.69 -5.76
CA LEU A 179 11.01 -15.45 -6.49
C LEU A 179 11.72 -16.74 -6.90
N LYS A 180 11.79 -17.75 -6.02
CA LYS A 180 12.34 -19.08 -6.32
C LYS A 180 11.52 -19.80 -7.39
N ALA A 181 10.19 -19.73 -7.31
CA ALA A 181 9.30 -20.31 -8.31
C ALA A 181 9.43 -19.63 -9.68
N ALA A 182 9.48 -18.29 -9.70
CA ALA A 182 9.71 -17.50 -10.91
C ALA A 182 11.07 -17.81 -11.54
N SER A 183 12.15 -17.82 -10.74
CA SER A 183 13.50 -18.17 -11.19
C SER A 183 13.57 -19.59 -11.77
N LYS A 184 12.92 -20.56 -11.13
CA LYS A 184 12.83 -21.94 -11.65
C LYS A 184 12.09 -22.02 -12.98
N LYS A 185 11.01 -21.24 -13.14
CA LYS A 185 10.24 -21.18 -14.39
C LYS A 185 11.02 -20.50 -15.52
N ILE A 186 11.80 -19.47 -15.20
CA ILE A 186 12.72 -18.80 -16.14
C ILE A 186 13.81 -19.77 -16.59
N LYS A 187 14.52 -20.44 -15.67
CA LYS A 187 15.54 -21.44 -16.01
C LYS A 187 14.98 -22.59 -16.85
N GLY A 188 13.80 -23.09 -16.51
CA GLY A 188 13.12 -24.11 -17.32
C GLY A 188 12.77 -23.64 -18.73
N SER A 189 12.44 -22.35 -18.88
CA SER A 189 12.18 -21.73 -20.18
C SER A 189 13.48 -21.54 -20.97
N GLU A 190 14.57 -21.12 -20.33
CA GLU A 190 15.91 -21.01 -20.93
C GLU A 190 16.43 -22.38 -21.41
N GLU A 191 16.28 -23.44 -20.61
CA GLU A 191 16.65 -24.80 -21.03
C GLU A 191 15.77 -25.30 -22.19
N ALA A 192 14.48 -24.96 -22.22
CA ALA A 192 13.60 -25.30 -23.32
C ALA A 192 13.99 -24.56 -24.60
N ILE A 193 14.32 -23.27 -24.50
CA ILE A 193 14.85 -22.45 -25.61
C ILE A 193 16.17 -23.03 -26.10
N TYR A 194 17.09 -23.39 -25.21
CA TYR A 194 18.38 -23.99 -25.59
C TYR A 194 18.24 -25.36 -26.25
N ARG A 195 17.29 -26.19 -25.78
CA ARG A 195 16.95 -27.47 -26.42
C ARG A 195 16.30 -27.28 -27.78
N LEU A 196 15.42 -26.29 -27.93
CA LEU A 196 14.81 -25.93 -29.22
C LEU A 196 15.87 -25.37 -30.17
N TYR A 197 16.75 -24.49 -29.70
CA TYR A 197 17.90 -23.96 -30.45
C TYR A 197 18.80 -25.09 -30.94
N ASN A 198 19.24 -26.01 -30.08
CA ASN A 198 20.07 -27.15 -30.47
C ASN A 198 19.36 -28.18 -31.37
N LYS A 199 18.02 -28.19 -31.36
CA LYS A 199 17.20 -29.05 -32.22
C LYS A 199 16.96 -28.39 -33.59
N LEU A 200 16.88 -27.07 -33.63
CA LEU A 200 16.86 -26.25 -34.85
C LEU A 200 18.23 -26.25 -35.54
N ASP A 201 19.33 -26.16 -34.78
CA ASP A 201 20.72 -26.21 -35.26
C ASP A 201 21.08 -27.54 -35.94
N LYS A 202 20.40 -28.64 -35.57
CA LYS A 202 20.56 -29.95 -36.21
C LYS A 202 19.68 -30.18 -37.44
N GLN A 203 18.80 -29.24 -37.78
CA GLN A 203 17.79 -29.48 -38.82
C GLN A 203 17.65 -28.36 -39.86
N GLN A 204 18.42 -27.27 -39.77
CA GLN A 204 18.43 -26.27 -40.84
C GLN A 204 19.77 -25.55 -40.93
N TYR A 205 20.40 -25.70 -42.09
CA TYR A 205 21.56 -24.93 -42.55
C TYR A 205 21.11 -23.48 -42.76
N ILE A 206 21.36 -22.59 -41.79
CA ILE A 206 21.25 -21.15 -41.97
C ILE A 206 22.67 -20.61 -42.19
N ASP A 207 22.89 -20.01 -43.36
CA ASP A 207 24.15 -19.42 -43.77
C ASP A 207 24.53 -18.23 -42.86
N MET A 208 25.43 -18.49 -41.92
CA MET A 208 25.94 -17.56 -40.90
C MET A 208 26.84 -16.43 -41.45
N THR A 209 27.01 -16.30 -42.76
CA THR A 209 27.91 -15.28 -43.35
C THR A 209 27.39 -13.84 -43.27
N ASN A 210 26.11 -13.63 -42.95
CA ASN A 210 25.46 -12.31 -43.05
C ASN A 210 25.23 -11.55 -41.72
N LEU A 211 25.48 -12.17 -40.56
CA LEU A 211 25.26 -11.55 -39.23
C LEU A 211 26.15 -10.33 -38.91
N PRO A 212 27.47 -10.31 -39.19
CA PRO A 212 28.33 -9.19 -38.81
C PRO A 212 28.05 -7.91 -39.63
N VAL A 213 27.44 -8.03 -40.82
CA VAL A 213 27.12 -6.90 -41.69
C VAL A 213 25.95 -6.07 -41.14
N ILE A 214 24.97 -6.71 -40.50
CA ILE A 214 23.74 -6.02 -40.03
C ILE A 214 24.01 -5.18 -38.78
N THR A 215 24.88 -5.62 -37.88
CA THR A 215 25.14 -4.94 -36.60
C THR A 215 25.72 -3.54 -36.76
N GLU A 216 26.41 -3.28 -37.87
CA GLU A 216 27.01 -1.98 -38.19
C GLU A 216 26.08 -1.04 -38.97
N MET A 217 24.94 -1.52 -39.47
CA MET A 217 24.01 -0.71 -40.27
C MET A 217 23.30 0.36 -39.43
N SER A 218 23.03 1.51 -40.06
CA SER A 218 22.14 2.54 -39.51
C SER A 218 20.66 2.11 -39.56
N PHE A 219 19.80 2.77 -38.79
CA PHE A 219 18.35 2.49 -38.81
C PHE A 219 17.74 2.81 -40.20
N GLU A 220 18.09 4.01 -40.72
CA GLU A 220 18.22 4.38 -42.14
C GLU A 220 18.24 3.22 -43.13
N ASP A 221 19.43 2.63 -43.18
CA ASP A 221 19.81 1.67 -44.21
C ASP A 221 19.11 0.34 -44.00
N ALA A 222 18.95 -0.10 -42.75
CA ALA A 222 18.28 -1.34 -42.42
C ALA A 222 16.78 -1.31 -42.77
N LEU A 223 16.12 -0.16 -42.54
CA LEU A 223 14.72 0.02 -42.90
C LEU A 223 14.53 0.13 -44.42
N ALA A 224 15.47 0.76 -45.13
CA ALA A 224 15.45 0.83 -46.58
C ALA A 224 15.59 -0.57 -47.21
N GLU A 225 16.55 -1.37 -46.75
CA GLU A 225 16.73 -2.76 -47.21
C GLU A 225 15.50 -3.62 -46.90
N LEU A 226 14.92 -3.49 -45.69
CA LEU A 226 13.70 -4.20 -45.32
C LEU A 226 12.52 -3.85 -46.23
N LYS A 227 12.35 -2.58 -46.59
CA LYS A 227 11.28 -2.14 -47.50
C LYS A 227 11.45 -2.71 -48.91
N GLU A 228 12.68 -2.76 -49.41
CA GLU A 228 12.97 -3.36 -50.72
C GLU A 228 12.68 -4.87 -50.72
N ILE A 229 13.03 -5.57 -49.64
CA ILE A 229 12.71 -7.00 -49.47
C ILE A 229 11.19 -7.21 -49.44
N VAL A 230 10.45 -6.43 -48.65
CA VAL A 230 8.98 -6.53 -48.58
C VAL A 230 8.36 -6.28 -49.95
N LYS A 231 8.83 -5.25 -50.66
CA LYS A 231 8.34 -4.91 -52.01
C LYS A 231 8.58 -6.05 -53.02
N LYS A 232 9.73 -6.72 -52.94
CA LYS A 232 10.05 -7.88 -53.79
C LYS A 232 9.15 -9.08 -53.49
N ILE A 233 8.90 -9.35 -52.21
CA ILE A 233 8.02 -10.44 -51.76
C ILE A 233 6.56 -10.16 -52.17
N GLU A 234 6.09 -8.92 -52.01
CA GLU A 234 4.74 -8.52 -52.41
C GLU A 234 4.54 -8.48 -53.93
N GLY A 235 5.62 -8.27 -54.69
CA GLY A 235 5.60 -8.22 -56.16
C GLY A 235 5.39 -9.59 -56.84
N GLY A 236 5.62 -10.70 -56.14
CA GLY A 236 5.33 -12.05 -56.65
C GLY A 236 6.21 -12.54 -57.81
N GLU A 237 7.30 -11.84 -58.14
CA GLU A 237 8.18 -12.14 -59.30
C GLU A 237 9.41 -12.99 -58.94
N GLU A 238 9.56 -13.44 -57.69
CA GLU A 238 10.74 -14.17 -57.22
C GLU A 238 10.53 -15.68 -57.03
N SER A 239 11.63 -16.44 -57.14
CA SER A 239 11.62 -17.88 -56.82
C SER A 239 11.30 -18.12 -55.35
N LEU A 240 10.75 -19.29 -55.03
CA LEU A 240 10.43 -19.69 -53.66
C LEU A 240 11.65 -19.60 -52.72
N GLU A 241 12.82 -19.99 -53.21
CA GLU A 241 14.07 -19.95 -52.46
C GLU A 241 14.54 -18.51 -52.19
N SER A 242 14.40 -17.60 -53.17
CA SER A 242 14.66 -16.17 -52.98
C SER A 242 13.69 -15.53 -51.98
N SER A 243 12.42 -15.94 -52.01
CA SER A 243 11.40 -15.46 -51.08
C SER A 243 11.69 -15.88 -49.63
N ILE A 244 12.16 -17.12 -49.42
CA ILE A 244 12.55 -17.63 -48.09
C ILE A 244 13.78 -16.86 -47.57
N ASN A 245 14.82 -16.70 -48.40
CA ASN A 245 16.02 -15.96 -48.02
C ASN A 245 15.73 -14.48 -47.73
N GLY A 246 14.85 -13.86 -48.53
CA GLY A 246 14.35 -12.51 -48.29
C GLY A 246 13.59 -12.41 -46.95
N PHE A 247 12.75 -13.40 -46.64
CA PHE A 247 12.02 -13.44 -45.38
C PHE A 247 12.95 -13.60 -44.17
N GLU A 248 13.95 -14.49 -44.25
CA GLU A 248 14.96 -14.67 -43.20
C GLU A 248 15.79 -13.41 -42.96
N ARG A 249 16.28 -12.78 -44.04
CA ARG A 249 16.98 -11.48 -43.96
C ARG A 249 16.09 -10.37 -43.41
N GLY A 250 14.81 -10.36 -43.81
CA GLY A 250 13.82 -9.40 -43.34
C GLY A 250 13.54 -9.49 -41.84
N ILE A 251 13.49 -10.71 -41.27
CA ILE A 251 13.37 -10.91 -39.82
C ILE A 251 14.55 -10.28 -39.08
N LEU A 252 15.78 -10.54 -39.54
CA LEU A 252 16.99 -10.01 -38.92
C LEU A 252 17.05 -8.47 -38.98
N LEU A 253 16.69 -7.88 -40.13
CA LEU A 253 16.62 -6.42 -40.30
C LEU A 253 15.55 -5.79 -39.40
N LYS A 254 14.38 -6.45 -39.27
CA LYS A 254 13.31 -6.01 -38.37
C LYS A 254 13.77 -5.99 -36.92
N GLU A 255 14.40 -7.05 -36.43
CA GLU A 255 14.92 -7.12 -35.06
C GLU A 255 15.95 -6.02 -34.78
N HIS A 256 16.84 -5.75 -35.73
CA HIS A 256 17.81 -4.65 -35.62
C HIS A 256 17.15 -3.27 -35.57
N CYS A 257 16.13 -3.04 -36.41
CA CYS A 257 15.35 -1.81 -36.41
C CYS A 257 14.61 -1.59 -35.08
N GLU A 258 13.97 -2.63 -34.54
CA GLU A 258 13.28 -2.59 -33.25
C GLU A 258 14.26 -2.25 -32.10
N LYS A 259 15.44 -2.86 -32.11
CA LYS A 259 16.49 -2.58 -31.12
C LYS A 259 16.96 -1.12 -31.17
N LYS A 260 17.24 -0.57 -32.35
CA LYS A 260 17.66 0.84 -32.52
C LYS A 260 16.57 1.82 -32.08
N LEU A 261 15.29 1.53 -32.39
CA LEU A 261 14.15 2.32 -31.93
C LEU A 261 13.99 2.28 -30.41
N HIS A 262 14.19 1.12 -29.79
CA HIS A 262 14.16 0.97 -28.35
C HIS A 262 15.25 1.80 -27.66
N ASP A 263 16.49 1.72 -28.15
CA ASP A 263 17.60 2.52 -27.63
C ASP A 263 17.36 4.03 -27.79
N ALA A 264 16.75 4.46 -28.90
CA ALA A 264 16.35 5.85 -29.10
C ALA A 264 15.26 6.31 -28.12
N ARG A 265 14.24 5.46 -27.87
CA ARG A 265 13.18 5.74 -26.88
C ARG A 265 13.76 5.91 -25.47
N LEU A 266 14.66 5.02 -25.06
CA LEU A 266 15.31 5.12 -23.74
C LEU A 266 16.12 6.41 -23.60
N LYS A 267 16.83 6.84 -24.66
CA LYS A 267 17.54 8.13 -24.66
C LYS A 267 16.57 9.32 -24.56
N ILE A 268 15.45 9.29 -25.28
CA ILE A 268 14.41 10.34 -25.22
C ILE A 268 13.77 10.38 -23.84
N GLU A 269 13.44 9.23 -23.23
CA GLU A 269 12.88 9.16 -21.89
C GLU A 269 13.82 9.75 -20.84
N LYS A 270 15.12 9.45 -20.97
CA LYS A 270 16.17 10.03 -20.12
C LYS A 270 16.27 11.54 -20.27
N ILE A 271 16.19 12.06 -21.50
CA ILE A 271 16.19 13.52 -21.76
C ILE A 271 14.89 14.18 -21.27
N THR A 272 13.75 13.50 -21.42
CA THR A 272 12.44 14.02 -21.00
C THR A 272 12.37 14.16 -19.47
N LYS A 273 12.89 13.17 -18.73
CA LYS A 273 13.06 13.27 -17.26
C LYS A 273 14.01 14.39 -16.83
N LEU A 274 15.02 14.71 -17.63
CA LEU A 274 15.94 15.84 -17.37
C LEU A 274 15.30 17.21 -17.68
N ASN A 275 14.40 17.27 -18.68
CA ASN A 275 13.70 18.51 -19.08
C ASN A 275 12.57 18.92 -18.13
N ASP A 276 11.97 17.97 -17.40
CA ASP A 276 10.80 18.23 -16.53
C ASP A 276 11.13 19.18 -15.35
N THR A 277 12.41 19.29 -14.96
CA THR A 277 12.86 20.17 -13.87
C THR A 277 13.59 21.43 -14.34
N THR A 278 14.07 21.49 -15.58
CA THR A 278 14.91 22.59 -16.11
C THR A 278 14.14 23.55 -17.03
N VAL A 279 13.24 23.04 -17.86
CA VAL A 279 12.45 23.86 -18.83
C VAL A 279 11.52 24.86 -18.12
N PRO A 280 10.82 24.52 -17.01
CA PRO A 280 9.98 25.49 -16.31
C PRO A 280 10.79 26.62 -15.66
N LYS A 281 12.01 26.32 -15.19
CA LYS A 281 12.89 27.26 -14.48
C LYS A 281 13.53 28.27 -15.44
N LEU A 282 14.02 27.81 -16.60
CA LEU A 282 14.50 28.68 -17.68
C LEU A 282 13.37 29.52 -18.29
N GLY A 283 12.19 28.93 -18.48
CA GLY A 283 11.00 29.64 -18.99
C GLY A 283 10.57 30.80 -18.10
N LEU A 284 10.67 30.66 -16.77
CA LEU A 284 10.36 31.75 -15.83
C LEU A 284 11.34 32.93 -15.95
N LEU A 285 12.64 32.65 -16.09
CA LEU A 285 13.67 33.68 -16.23
C LEU A 285 13.52 34.45 -17.54
N GLU A 286 13.24 33.74 -18.64
CA GLU A 286 13.07 34.34 -19.95
C GLU A 286 11.77 35.14 -20.08
N LEU A 287 10.68 34.65 -19.47
CA LEU A 287 9.40 35.38 -19.39
C LEU A 287 9.53 36.68 -18.59
N ALA A 288 10.27 36.66 -17.47
CA ALA A 288 10.52 37.86 -16.67
C ALA A 288 11.34 38.92 -17.43
N LYS A 289 12.32 38.48 -18.22
CA LYS A 289 13.15 39.35 -19.07
C LYS A 289 12.33 40.01 -20.19
N ASN A 290 11.44 39.24 -20.84
CA ASN A 290 10.59 39.75 -21.92
C ASN A 290 9.46 40.67 -21.43
N LEU A 291 8.91 40.41 -20.25
CA LEU A 291 7.87 41.26 -19.65
C LEU A 291 8.44 42.50 -18.95
N GLY A 292 9.74 42.55 -18.66
CA GLY A 292 10.37 43.60 -17.85
C GLY A 292 9.84 43.66 -16.41
N ASN A 293 9.08 42.66 -15.96
CA ASN A 293 8.40 42.65 -14.67
C ASN A 293 8.36 41.23 -14.08
N ILE A 294 9.26 41.00 -13.12
CA ILE A 294 9.46 39.71 -12.43
C ILE A 294 8.19 39.25 -11.72
N SER A 295 7.46 40.17 -11.07
CA SER A 295 6.28 39.83 -10.29
C SER A 295 5.13 39.32 -11.17
N SER A 296 5.04 39.83 -12.40
CA SER A 296 4.02 39.41 -13.37
C SER A 296 4.36 38.03 -13.96
N ALA A 297 5.63 37.78 -14.29
CA ALA A 297 6.09 36.47 -14.76
C ALA A 297 5.92 35.36 -13.70
N CYS A 298 6.29 35.64 -12.45
CA CYS A 298 6.12 34.71 -11.33
C CYS A 298 4.64 34.37 -11.10
N LYS A 299 3.75 35.37 -11.15
CA LYS A 299 2.31 35.18 -11.00
C LYS A 299 1.71 34.35 -12.16
N ALA A 300 2.19 34.56 -13.38
CA ALA A 300 1.72 33.83 -14.56
C ALA A 300 2.12 32.36 -14.54
N MET A 301 3.32 32.04 -14.03
CA MET A 301 3.84 30.68 -13.97
C MET A 301 3.65 29.98 -12.62
N GLY A 302 3.01 30.62 -11.65
CA GLY A 302 2.72 30.03 -10.34
C GLY A 302 3.94 29.91 -9.40
N TYR A 303 5.00 30.67 -9.65
CA TYR A 303 6.22 30.68 -8.82
C TYR A 303 6.23 31.87 -7.86
N SER A 304 6.97 31.74 -6.75
CA SER A 304 7.21 32.86 -5.84
C SER A 304 8.35 33.75 -6.37
N ARG A 305 8.39 35.03 -5.97
CA ARG A 305 9.52 35.93 -6.29
C ARG A 305 10.84 35.40 -5.72
N ASP A 306 10.78 34.72 -4.58
CA ASP A 306 11.95 34.09 -3.95
C ASP A 306 12.50 32.95 -4.82
N SER A 307 11.62 32.12 -5.40
CA SER A 307 12.00 31.08 -6.37
C SER A 307 12.72 31.65 -7.60
N TYR A 308 12.28 32.81 -8.09
CA TYR A 308 12.92 33.48 -9.23
C TYR A 308 14.37 33.88 -8.93
N TYR A 309 14.63 34.51 -7.78
CA TYR A 309 15.99 34.92 -7.41
C TYR A 309 16.90 33.71 -7.17
N ARG A 310 16.37 32.63 -6.57
CA ARG A 310 17.10 31.36 -6.46
C ARG A 310 17.45 30.79 -7.84
N PHE A 311 16.52 30.81 -8.80
CA PHE A 311 16.81 30.35 -10.17
C PHE A 311 17.80 31.25 -10.91
N GLN A 312 17.85 32.55 -10.58
CA GLN A 312 18.81 33.51 -11.14
C GLN A 312 20.22 33.31 -10.58
N GLU A 313 20.36 32.94 -9.30
CA GLU A 313 21.65 32.58 -8.69
C GLU A 313 22.19 31.26 -9.24
N LEU A 314 21.30 30.35 -9.65
CA LEU A 314 21.62 29.03 -10.21
C LEU A 314 22.07 29.04 -11.69
N THR A 315 22.52 30.17 -12.25
CA THR A 315 23.07 30.17 -13.62
C THR A 315 24.60 30.18 -13.59
N GLY A 316 25.19 28.99 -13.63
CA GLY A 316 26.62 28.71 -13.67
C GLY A 316 26.92 27.21 -13.50
N GLU A 317 28.19 26.79 -13.65
CA GLU A 317 28.63 25.38 -13.53
C GLU A 317 28.22 24.71 -12.19
N GLU A 318 27.90 25.47 -11.14
CA GLU A 318 27.44 24.96 -9.84
C GLU A 318 26.02 24.36 -9.86
N ALA A 319 25.16 24.76 -10.79
CA ALA A 319 23.77 24.28 -10.85
C ALA A 319 23.64 22.80 -11.27
N LEU A 320 24.63 22.28 -11.99
CA LEU A 320 24.69 20.86 -12.36
C LEU A 320 24.98 19.95 -11.15
N TYR A 321 25.55 20.49 -10.07
CA TYR A 321 25.92 19.71 -8.88
C TYR A 321 24.74 19.58 -7.89
N GLU A 322 23.99 20.65 -7.65
CA GLU A 322 22.81 20.60 -6.76
C GLU A 322 21.65 19.79 -7.36
N ILE A 323 21.45 19.83 -8.67
CA ILE A 323 20.46 18.99 -9.38
C ILE A 323 20.77 17.49 -9.19
N ARG A 324 22.04 17.12 -8.97
CA ARG A 324 22.45 15.74 -8.68
C ARG A 324 22.13 15.30 -7.24
N ALA A 325 22.04 16.24 -6.31
CA ALA A 325 21.84 15.97 -4.89
C ALA A 325 20.36 15.87 -4.50
N GLU A 326 19.46 16.61 -5.16
CA GLU A 326 18.02 16.60 -4.85
C GLU A 326 17.24 15.45 -5.51
N GLY A 327 17.78 14.78 -6.53
CA GLY A 327 17.15 13.63 -7.18
C GLY A 327 17.21 12.30 -6.41
N ASN A 328 17.70 12.31 -5.17
CA ASN A 328 17.95 11.12 -4.36
C ASN A 328 17.36 11.20 -2.94
N GLN A 329 16.29 11.99 -2.75
CA GLN A 329 15.43 11.92 -1.56
C GLN A 329 13.99 11.58 -1.93
#